data_AF-A0A9N7MWI4-F1
#
_entry.id   AF-A0A9N7MWI4-F1
#
_cell.length_a   1.000
_cell.length_b   1.000
_cell.length_c   1.000
_cell.angle_alpha   90.00
_cell.angle_beta   90.00
_cell.angle_gamma   90.00
#
_symmetry.space_group_name_H-M   'P 1'
#
loop_
_entity.id
_entity.type
_entity.pdbx_description
1 polymer ?
#
loop_
_entity_poly.entity_id
_entity_poly.type
_entity_poly.pdbx_seq_one_letter_code
_entity_poly.pdbx_strand_id
1 'polypeptide(L)'
;MVFTTNWHYFFSPFLHNRLFAYIQGKNENHEKIEMTAPVLTEVKPSDGPFCASSFVISFYVPKKNQATAPSAEGLTLRKWPGPTYVAVRQFSGFVKTDDVGQQAAALYASLVGTAWLEKIGDNATSEYIVAQYNSPFEFKNRVNEIWFTFHLDEGIMV
;
A
#
# COMPACT_ATOMS: atom_id res chain seq x y z
N MET A 1 -6.30 -0.75 10.99
CA MET A 1 -5.74 -2.12 10.97
C MET A 1 -5.74 -2.61 9.53
N VAL A 2 -4.72 -3.36 9.13
CA VAL A 2 -4.45 -3.72 7.74
C VAL A 2 -3.87 -5.13 7.67
N PHE A 3 -4.33 -6.00 6.78
CA PHE A 3 -3.75 -7.35 6.60
C PHE A 3 -2.55 -7.35 5.66
N THR A 4 -1.53 -8.20 5.85
CA THR A 4 -0.28 -8.19 5.03
C THR A 4 0.20 -9.59 4.59
N THR A 5 0.96 -9.69 3.49
CA THR A 5 1.69 -10.89 3.01
C THR A 5 2.92 -10.50 2.16
N ASN A 6 4.03 -11.26 2.20
CA ASN A 6 5.34 -10.95 1.54
C ASN A 6 5.59 -11.77 0.26
N TRP A 7 5.98 -11.15 -0.87
CA TRP A 7 6.24 -11.86 -2.16
C TRP A 7 7.33 -11.21 -3.04
N HIS A 8 7.75 -11.94 -4.10
CA HIS A 8 8.80 -11.57 -5.08
C HIS A 8 8.29 -10.89 -6.38
N TYR A 9 6.97 -10.85 -6.64
CA TYR A 9 6.39 -10.22 -7.84
C TYR A 9 5.31 -9.20 -7.46
N PHE A 10 5.45 -7.98 -7.99
CA PHE A 10 4.61 -6.81 -7.68
C PHE A 10 3.12 -7.00 -8.02
N PHE A 11 2.82 -7.81 -9.05
CA PHE A 11 1.44 -8.04 -9.50
C PHE A 11 1.12 -9.53 -9.59
N SER A 12 0.88 -10.17 -8.43
CA SER A 12 0.38 -11.55 -8.39
C SER A 12 -1.14 -11.55 -8.24
N PRO A 13 -1.90 -12.08 -9.22
CA PRO A 13 -3.35 -12.23 -9.10
C PRO A 13 -3.72 -13.14 -7.91
N PHE A 14 -2.84 -14.06 -7.52
CA PHE A 14 -3.03 -14.95 -6.37
C PHE A 14 -3.06 -14.21 -5.03
N LEU A 15 -2.43 -13.06 -4.94
CA LEU A 15 -2.28 -12.30 -3.69
C LEU A 15 -3.54 -11.48 -3.40
N HIS A 16 -4.09 -10.86 -4.45
CA HIS A 16 -5.46 -10.36 -4.44
C HIS A 16 -6.43 -11.48 -4.06
N ASN A 17 -6.26 -12.69 -4.58
CA ASN A 17 -7.15 -13.81 -4.28
C ASN A 17 -7.15 -14.22 -2.78
N ARG A 18 -6.04 -14.10 -2.05
CA ARG A 18 -6.01 -14.44 -0.61
C ARG A 18 -6.75 -13.41 0.24
N LEU A 19 -6.43 -12.13 0.08
CA LEU A 19 -7.13 -11.05 0.79
C LEU A 19 -8.60 -10.97 0.36
N PHE A 20 -8.89 -11.22 -0.92
CA PHE A 20 -10.25 -11.32 -1.43
C PHE A 20 -11.01 -12.51 -0.82
N ALA A 21 -10.40 -13.70 -0.78
CA ALA A 21 -11.02 -14.86 -0.14
C ALA A 21 -11.33 -14.59 1.34
N TYR A 22 -10.43 -13.92 2.06
CA TYR A 22 -10.65 -13.51 3.44
C TYR A 22 -11.92 -12.66 3.61
N ILE A 23 -12.07 -11.59 2.82
CA ILE A 23 -13.27 -10.74 2.92
C ILE A 23 -14.54 -11.43 2.40
N GLN A 24 -14.40 -12.47 1.57
CA GLN A 24 -15.52 -13.31 1.11
C GLN A 24 -15.92 -14.41 2.11
N GLY A 25 -15.29 -14.48 3.29
CA GLY A 25 -15.64 -15.44 4.35
C GLY A 25 -14.65 -16.59 4.53
N LYS A 26 -13.48 -16.56 3.88
CA LYS A 26 -12.37 -17.49 4.19
C LYS A 26 -11.57 -16.96 5.38
N ASN A 27 -12.24 -16.85 6.51
CA ASN A 27 -11.72 -16.46 7.81
C ASN A 27 -12.38 -17.31 8.89
N GLU A 28 -11.83 -17.32 10.10
CA GLU A 28 -12.28 -18.21 11.18
C GLU A 28 -13.78 -18.09 11.52
N ASN A 29 -14.37 -16.92 11.30
CA ASN A 29 -15.78 -16.66 11.62
C ASN A 29 -16.72 -16.92 10.43
N HIS A 30 -16.21 -17.33 9.27
CA HIS A 30 -16.95 -17.37 8.00
C HIS A 30 -17.68 -16.06 7.65
N GLU A 31 -17.17 -14.94 8.17
CA GLU A 31 -17.82 -13.63 8.08
C GLU A 31 -17.48 -12.96 6.75
N LYS A 32 -18.49 -12.43 6.04
CA LYS A 32 -18.24 -11.53 4.92
C LYS A 32 -17.91 -10.13 5.43
N ILE A 33 -16.77 -9.61 5.00
CA ILE A 33 -16.28 -8.28 5.35
C ILE A 33 -16.43 -7.40 4.12
N GLU A 34 -16.89 -6.17 4.34
CA GLU A 34 -17.03 -5.20 3.24
C GLU A 34 -15.66 -4.89 2.63
N MET A 35 -15.62 -4.89 1.30
CA MET A 35 -14.44 -4.43 0.57
C MET A 35 -14.20 -2.93 0.84
N THR A 36 -12.94 -2.53 0.92
CA THR A 36 -12.56 -1.14 1.11
C THR A 36 -11.53 -0.72 0.07
N ALA A 37 -11.56 0.55 -0.30
CA ALA A 37 -10.49 1.17 -1.06
C ALA A 37 -9.69 2.14 -0.17
N PRO A 38 -8.41 2.39 -0.49
CA PRO A 38 -7.61 1.70 -1.51
C PRO A 38 -7.07 0.34 -1.02
N VAL A 39 -6.65 -0.50 -1.97
CA VAL A 39 -5.69 -1.59 -1.70
C VAL A 39 -4.28 -1.01 -1.83
N LEU A 40 -3.47 -1.18 -0.79
CA LEU A 40 -2.11 -0.68 -0.70
C LEU A 40 -1.11 -1.78 -1.02
N THR A 41 -0.07 -1.48 -1.78
CA THR A 41 1.10 -2.33 -1.98
C THR A 41 2.34 -1.55 -1.58
N GLU A 42 2.95 -1.92 -0.46
CA GLU A 42 4.24 -1.38 -0.02
C GLU A 42 5.36 -2.10 -0.78
N VAL A 43 6.21 -1.33 -1.46
CA VAL A 43 7.39 -1.80 -2.17
C VAL A 43 8.61 -1.44 -1.33
N LYS A 44 9.40 -2.45 -0.96
CA LYS A 44 10.68 -2.23 -0.27
C LYS A 44 11.84 -2.93 -0.97
N PRO A 45 13.01 -2.28 -1.10
CA PRO A 45 14.21 -2.91 -1.62
C PRO A 45 14.65 -4.05 -0.69
N SER A 46 15.35 -5.04 -1.22
CA SER A 46 16.02 -6.03 -0.40
C SER A 46 17.44 -5.57 -0.08
N ASP A 47 17.92 -5.84 1.14
CA ASP A 47 19.27 -5.48 1.62
C ASP A 47 20.39 -6.40 1.09
N GLY A 48 20.15 -7.25 0.07
CA GLY A 48 21.06 -8.32 -0.30
C GLY A 48 21.35 -8.45 -1.81
N PRO A 49 22.56 -8.92 -2.21
CA PRO A 49 23.02 -8.99 -3.60
C PRO A 49 22.30 -10.03 -4.49
N PHE A 50 21.35 -10.80 -3.95
CA PHE A 50 20.73 -11.94 -4.66
C PHE A 50 19.19 -11.98 -4.66
N CYS A 51 18.45 -11.02 -4.08
CA CYS A 51 17.04 -11.26 -3.75
C CYS A 51 16.05 -10.21 -4.24
N ALA A 52 14.87 -10.71 -4.61
CA ALA A 52 13.72 -9.99 -5.13
C ALA A 52 13.15 -8.98 -4.12
N SER A 53 12.62 -7.86 -4.63
CA SER A 53 11.88 -6.85 -3.86
C SER A 53 10.81 -7.50 -2.99
N SER A 54 10.66 -7.01 -1.75
CA SER A 54 9.60 -7.47 -0.86
C SER A 54 8.36 -6.61 -1.06
N PHE A 55 7.23 -7.27 -1.31
CA PHE A 55 5.94 -6.62 -1.50
C PHE A 55 4.99 -6.97 -0.36
N VAL A 56 4.43 -5.95 0.28
CA VAL A 56 3.37 -6.11 1.29
C VAL A 56 2.07 -5.54 0.75
N ILE A 57 1.09 -6.41 0.50
CA ILE A 57 -0.24 -5.98 0.04
C ILE A 57 -1.21 -5.97 1.19
N SER A 58 -2.04 -4.92 1.26
CA SER A 58 -2.86 -4.64 2.42
C SER A 58 -4.11 -3.84 2.09
N PHE A 59 -5.21 -4.04 2.85
CA PHE A 59 -6.45 -3.27 2.73
C PHE A 59 -6.94 -2.82 4.11
N TYR A 60 -7.66 -1.70 4.14
CA TYR A 60 -8.22 -1.16 5.37
C TYR A 60 -9.34 -2.03 5.94
N VAL A 61 -9.20 -2.53 7.16
CA VAL A 61 -10.32 -3.23 7.81
C VAL A 61 -11.42 -2.22 8.17
N PRO A 62 -12.68 -2.41 7.69
CA PRO A 62 -13.79 -1.52 8.00
C PRO A 62 -13.95 -1.26 9.49
N LYS A 63 -14.36 -0.05 9.87
CA LYS A 63 -14.43 0.36 11.29
C LYS A 63 -15.23 -0.62 12.17
N LYS A 64 -16.35 -1.13 11.65
CA LYS A 64 -17.21 -2.11 12.35
C LYS A 64 -16.49 -3.42 12.67
N ASN A 65 -15.52 -3.82 11.84
CA ASN A 65 -14.78 -5.07 11.97
C ASN A 65 -13.44 -4.90 12.72
N GLN A 66 -12.99 -3.68 13.02
CA GLN A 66 -11.67 -3.46 13.62
C GLN A 66 -11.51 -4.07 15.00
N ALA A 67 -12.57 -4.10 15.82
CA ALA A 67 -12.52 -4.68 17.16
C ALA A 67 -12.54 -6.21 17.15
N THR A 68 -13.08 -6.82 16.09
CA THR A 68 -13.42 -8.24 16.01
C THR A 68 -12.93 -8.89 14.72
N ALA A 69 -11.86 -8.36 14.13
CA ALA A 69 -11.37 -8.82 12.84
C ALA A 69 -10.97 -10.30 12.94
N PRO A 70 -11.63 -11.21 12.19
CA PRO A 70 -11.34 -12.64 12.29
C PRO A 70 -9.92 -12.96 11.79
N SER A 71 -9.28 -13.97 12.37
CA SER A 71 -8.01 -14.49 11.86
C SER A 71 -8.21 -15.29 10.57
N ALA A 72 -7.12 -15.43 9.81
CA ALA A 72 -7.03 -16.35 8.70
C ALA A 72 -5.58 -16.78 8.48
N GLU A 73 -5.40 -18.03 8.07
CA GLU A 73 -4.08 -18.60 7.81
C GLU A 73 -3.33 -17.83 6.71
N GLY A 74 -2.07 -17.50 6.98
CA GLY A 74 -1.20 -16.80 6.05
C GLY A 74 -1.51 -15.30 5.87
N LEU A 75 -2.36 -14.72 6.72
CA LEU A 75 -2.62 -13.28 6.80
C LEU A 75 -2.24 -12.75 8.18
N THR A 76 -1.63 -11.57 8.22
CA THR A 76 -1.24 -10.92 9.47
C THR A 76 -1.90 -9.57 9.61
N LEU A 77 -2.61 -9.36 10.73
CA LEU A 77 -3.20 -8.09 11.09
C LEU A 77 -2.11 -7.13 11.60
N ARG A 78 -1.97 -5.98 10.94
CA ARG A 78 -1.06 -4.88 11.31
C ARG A 78 -1.82 -3.65 11.75
N LYS A 79 -1.31 -2.96 12.76
CA LYS A 79 -1.74 -1.61 13.14
C LYS A 79 -0.70 -0.63 12.61
N TRP A 80 -1.15 0.46 12.01
CA TRP A 80 -0.28 1.59 11.73
C TRP A 80 0.01 2.30 13.05
N PRO A 81 1.27 2.70 13.32
CA PRO A 81 1.72 3.09 14.65
C PRO A 81 1.25 4.49 15.13
N GLY A 82 0.27 5.10 14.47
CA GLY A 82 -0.23 6.44 14.80
C GLY A 82 -0.59 7.22 13.54
N PRO A 83 -0.65 8.57 13.63
CA PRO A 83 -0.75 9.42 12.46
C PRO A 83 0.37 9.10 11.46
N THR A 84 0.02 8.92 10.20
CA THR A 84 0.96 8.69 9.11
C THR A 84 0.70 9.76 8.06
N TYR A 85 1.76 10.48 7.69
CA TYR A 85 1.69 11.52 6.67
C TYR A 85 2.27 10.99 5.38
N VAL A 86 1.70 11.42 4.26
CA VAL A 86 2.09 10.96 2.93
C VAL A 86 2.17 12.11 1.95
N ALA A 87 3.22 12.14 1.13
CA ALA A 87 3.22 12.90 -0.11
C ALA A 87 2.65 12.00 -1.21
N VAL A 88 1.75 12.55 -2.03
CA VAL A 88 0.92 11.75 -2.94
C VAL A 88 1.06 12.25 -4.37
N ARG A 89 1.23 11.31 -5.31
CA ARG A 89 1.05 11.54 -6.74
C ARG A 89 -0.05 10.65 -7.28
N GLN A 90 -1.10 11.26 -7.84
CA GLN A 90 -2.16 10.55 -8.55
C GLN A 90 -1.78 10.28 -10.01
N PHE A 91 -2.13 9.12 -10.52
CA PHE A 91 -1.99 8.74 -11.92
C PHE A 91 -3.12 7.81 -12.37
N SER A 92 -3.32 7.70 -13.69
CA SER A 92 -4.41 6.90 -14.27
C SER A 92 -3.87 5.69 -15.04
N GLY A 93 -4.78 4.84 -15.52
CA GLY A 93 -4.46 3.61 -16.25
C GLY A 93 -4.29 2.39 -15.35
N PHE A 94 -3.80 1.30 -15.96
CA PHE A 94 -3.45 0.09 -15.23
C PHE A 94 -2.05 0.20 -14.66
N VAL A 95 -1.92 -0.16 -13.39
CA VAL A 95 -0.65 -0.22 -12.69
C VAL A 95 0.22 -1.32 -13.33
N LYS A 96 1.37 -0.92 -13.86
CA LYS A 96 2.41 -1.81 -14.42
C LYS A 96 3.72 -1.56 -13.69
N THR A 97 4.53 -2.61 -13.50
CA THR A 97 5.80 -2.52 -12.77
C THR A 97 6.70 -1.41 -13.31
N ASP A 98 6.81 -1.26 -14.64
CA ASP A 98 7.66 -0.25 -15.27
C ASP A 98 7.14 1.18 -15.13
N ASP A 99 5.83 1.37 -14.94
CA ASP A 99 5.19 2.68 -14.80
C ASP A 99 5.29 3.19 -13.36
N VAL A 100 5.14 2.29 -12.38
CA VAL A 100 5.17 2.63 -10.95
C VAL A 100 6.49 3.30 -10.55
N GLY A 101 7.62 2.78 -11.02
CA GLY A 101 8.93 3.40 -10.78
C GLY A 101 9.03 4.81 -11.39
N GLN A 102 8.45 5.03 -12.56
CA GLN A 102 8.41 6.35 -13.21
C GLN A 102 7.51 7.32 -12.43
N GLN A 103 6.37 6.87 -11.93
CA GLN A 103 5.49 7.70 -11.10
C GLN A 103 6.14 8.04 -9.75
N ALA A 104 6.87 7.11 -9.13
CA ALA A 104 7.66 7.39 -7.93
C ALA A 104 8.77 8.41 -8.20
N ALA A 105 9.55 8.23 -9.28
CA ALA A 105 10.57 9.20 -9.68
C ALA A 105 9.97 10.59 -9.97
N ALA A 106 8.80 10.65 -10.60
CA ALA A 106 8.10 11.91 -10.87
C ALA A 106 7.58 12.59 -9.59
N LEU A 107 7.09 11.82 -8.60
CA LEU A 107 6.74 12.37 -7.29
C LEU A 107 7.99 12.92 -6.60
N TYR A 108 9.09 12.17 -6.57
CA TYR A 108 10.36 12.63 -6.00
C TYR A 108 10.83 13.93 -6.64
N ALA A 109 10.87 13.98 -7.97
CA ALA A 109 11.27 15.18 -8.71
C ALA A 109 10.40 16.40 -8.37
N SER A 110 9.10 16.21 -8.12
CA SER A 110 8.20 17.31 -7.74
C SER A 110 8.44 17.86 -6.33
N LEU A 111 9.14 17.09 -5.47
CA LEU A 111 9.46 17.47 -4.10
C LEU A 111 10.84 18.14 -3.98
N VAL A 112 11.70 18.01 -4.99
CA VAL A 112 13.03 18.64 -5.01
C VAL A 112 12.91 20.15 -4.83
N GLY A 113 13.65 20.68 -3.86
CA GLY A 113 13.63 22.11 -3.51
C GLY A 113 12.46 22.52 -2.60
N THR A 114 11.62 21.59 -2.16
CA THR A 114 10.57 21.84 -1.15
C THR A 114 11.03 21.39 0.23
N ALA A 115 10.44 21.97 1.28
CA ALA A 115 10.69 21.55 2.68
C ALA A 115 10.23 20.11 2.99
N TRP A 116 9.43 19.50 2.11
CA TRP A 116 8.87 18.17 2.30
C TRP A 116 9.85 17.05 1.94
N LEU A 117 10.80 17.31 1.03
CA LEU A 117 11.77 16.29 0.62
C LEU A 117 12.60 15.78 1.80
N GLU A 118 13.04 16.70 2.67
CA GLU A 118 13.82 16.37 3.87
C GLU A 118 13.04 15.47 4.85
N LYS A 119 11.71 15.54 4.86
CA LYS A 119 10.87 14.71 5.74
C LYS A 119 10.70 13.29 5.25
N ILE A 120 10.77 13.09 3.94
CA ILE A 120 10.56 11.78 3.30
C ILE A 120 11.83 10.91 3.35
N GLY A 121 13.01 11.54 3.43
CA GLY A 121 14.29 10.85 3.52
C GLY A 121 14.79 10.30 2.16
N ASP A 122 16.04 9.86 2.14
CA ASP A 122 16.77 9.55 0.90
C ASP A 122 16.30 8.26 0.19
N ASN A 123 15.57 7.37 0.90
CA ASN A 123 15.11 6.10 0.35
C ASN A 123 13.79 6.20 -0.45
N ALA A 124 13.22 7.39 -0.62
CA ALA A 124 11.89 7.62 -1.21
C ALA A 124 11.65 6.94 -2.56
N THR A 125 12.67 6.89 -3.42
CA THR A 125 12.56 6.29 -4.76
C THR A 125 12.61 4.75 -4.74
N SER A 126 13.06 4.19 -3.61
CA SER A 126 13.29 2.77 -3.42
C SER A 126 12.24 2.15 -2.49
N GLU A 127 11.67 2.95 -1.58
CA GLU A 127 10.56 2.59 -0.68
C GLU A 127 9.33 3.48 -0.92
N TYR A 128 8.25 2.89 -1.42
CA TYR A 128 7.01 3.61 -1.69
C TYR A 128 5.78 2.71 -1.59
N ILE A 129 4.61 3.33 -1.49
CA ILE A 129 3.33 2.63 -1.46
C ILE A 129 2.57 2.94 -2.74
N VAL A 130 1.99 1.90 -3.34
CA VAL A 130 1.03 2.04 -4.45
C VAL A 130 -0.37 1.82 -3.92
N ALA A 131 -1.22 2.83 -4.03
CA ALA A 131 -2.61 2.77 -3.63
C ALA A 131 -3.51 2.62 -4.87
N GLN A 132 -4.28 1.54 -4.92
CA GLN A 132 -5.19 1.23 -6.03
C GLN A 132 -6.62 1.30 -5.54
N TYR A 133 -7.43 2.19 -6.13
CA TYR A 133 -8.80 2.43 -5.69
C TYR A 133 -9.82 1.59 -6.47
N ASN A 134 -9.50 1.23 -7.71
CA ASN A 134 -10.43 0.61 -8.62
C ASN A 134 -10.37 -0.92 -8.60
N SER A 135 -11.54 -1.52 -8.77
CA SER A 135 -11.70 -2.97 -8.96
C SER A 135 -10.89 -3.45 -10.19
N PRO A 136 -10.39 -4.70 -10.19
CA PRO A 136 -9.76 -5.30 -11.38
C PRO A 136 -10.66 -5.31 -12.63
N PHE A 137 -11.98 -5.21 -12.45
CA PHE A 137 -12.98 -5.22 -13.54
C PHE A 137 -13.40 -3.81 -14.00
N GLU A 138 -12.85 -2.75 -13.40
CA GLU A 138 -13.13 -1.37 -13.79
C GLU A 138 -12.08 -0.85 -14.78
N PHE A 139 -12.45 -0.69 -16.06
CA PHE A 139 -11.48 -0.39 -17.12
C PHE A 139 -11.33 1.11 -17.44
N LYS A 140 -12.19 1.98 -16.92
CA LYS A 140 -12.20 3.44 -17.20
C LYS A 140 -12.08 4.25 -15.91
N ASN A 141 -11.61 5.49 -16.02
CA ASN A 141 -11.48 6.45 -14.91
C ASN A 141 -10.74 5.87 -13.70
N ARG A 142 -9.69 5.08 -13.97
CA ARG A 142 -8.89 4.47 -12.92
C ARG A 142 -8.07 5.53 -12.20
N VAL A 143 -8.08 5.46 -10.88
CA VAL A 143 -7.32 6.29 -9.95
C VAL A 143 -6.36 5.39 -9.20
N ASN A 144 -5.07 5.67 -9.35
CA ASN A 144 -4.02 5.07 -8.56
C ASN A 144 -3.15 6.19 -8.00
N GLU A 145 -2.46 5.91 -6.89
CA GLU A 145 -1.58 6.88 -6.26
C GLU A 145 -0.25 6.23 -5.87
N ILE A 146 0.84 7.00 -5.95
CA ILE A 146 2.11 6.71 -5.29
C ILE A 146 2.20 7.54 -4.03
N TRP A 147 2.53 6.91 -2.91
CA TRP A 147 2.73 7.55 -1.63
C TRP A 147 4.18 7.40 -1.15
N PHE A 148 4.74 8.51 -0.67
CA PHE A 148 5.93 8.52 0.16
C PHE A 148 5.54 8.86 1.59
N THR A 149 5.80 7.95 2.53
CA THR A 149 5.46 8.14 3.94
C THR A 149 6.51 8.97 4.65
N PHE A 150 6.08 9.85 5.55
CA PHE A 150 6.95 10.57 6.46
C PHE A 150 6.31 10.76 7.83
N HIS A 151 7.13 11.09 8.82
CA HIS A 151 6.68 11.45 10.16
C HIS A 151 6.86 12.95 10.37
N LEU A 152 5.89 13.56 11.05
CA LEU A 152 6.03 14.89 11.61
C LEU A 152 6.34 14.72 13.09
N ASP A 153 7.51 15.18 13.53
CA ASP A 153 7.77 15.31 14.95
C ASP A 153 6.81 16.37 15.54
N GLU A 154 6.32 16.16 16.77
CA GLU A 154 5.31 17.00 17.44
C GLU A 154 5.72 18.47 17.69
N GLY A 155 6.81 18.96 17.08
CA GLY A 155 7.35 20.31 17.28
C GLY A 155 7.08 21.32 16.15
N ILE A 156 6.49 20.92 15.02
CA ILE A 156 6.28 21.84 13.89
C ILE A 156 4.79 22.17 13.76
N MET A 157 4.39 23.21 14.47
CA MET A 157 3.14 23.93 14.21
C MET A 157 3.36 24.75 12.93
N VAL A 158 2.49 24.53 11.94
CA VAL A 158 2.42 25.29 10.67
C VAL A 158 2.05 26.74 10.94
#